data_AF-E0WHD3-F1
#
_entry.id   AF-E0WHD3-F1
#
_cell.length_a   1.000
_cell.length_b   1.000
_cell.length_c   1.000
_cell.angle_alpha   90.00
_cell.angle_beta   90.00
_cell.angle_gamma   90.00
#
_symmetry.space_group_name_H-M   'P 1'
#
loop_
_entity.id
_entity.type
_entity.pdbx_description
1 polymer ?
#
loop_
_entity_poly.entity_id
_entity_poly.type
_entity_poly.pdbx_seq_one_letter_code
_entity_poly.pdbx_strand_id
1 'polypeptide(L)'
;YIAAASDFKAIQDRIVKFAKEGRLGIFGNGYWGNKGYKLTPEQNLIGVAHYLKGLDVQRRMSKMHALFGGKSPHPQSIVVGGVTCVQDIQNPARIALFQELLRETNDFVKRAYLPDIYMAGTAYAAEATDASQSFHGTKHKGTLGEGVGGSGGGLLSYMSYGDFRLDDTGFYKSALF
;
A
#
# COMPACT_ATOMS: atom_id res chain seq x y z
N TYR A 1 3.77 -4.36 14.27
CA TYR A 1 4.87 -3.36 14.09
C TYR A 1 4.89 -2.40 15.26
N ILE A 2 3.78 -1.71 15.55
CA ILE A 2 3.51 -1.12 16.88
C ILE A 2 3.00 -2.24 17.77
N ALA A 3 3.48 -2.33 19.01
CA ALA A 3 3.16 -3.46 19.90
C ALA A 3 3.01 -3.08 21.37
N ALA A 4 3.60 -1.98 21.83
CA ALA A 4 3.50 -1.60 23.24
C ALA A 4 2.14 -0.95 23.54
N ALA A 5 1.52 -1.34 24.66
CA ALA A 5 0.25 -0.76 25.10
C ALA A 5 0.34 0.76 25.33
N SER A 6 1.51 1.24 25.77
CA SER A 6 1.80 2.66 25.92
C SER A 6 1.71 3.43 24.59
N ASP A 7 2.15 2.82 23.49
CA ASP A 7 2.13 3.46 22.17
C ASP A 7 0.69 3.60 21.67
N PHE A 8 -0.11 2.54 21.79
CA PHE A 8 -1.53 2.59 21.45
C PHE A 8 -2.29 3.59 22.32
N LYS A 9 -1.96 3.68 23.60
CA LYS A 9 -2.56 4.67 24.51
C LYS A 9 -2.22 6.09 24.07
N ALA A 10 -0.96 6.38 23.77
CA ALA A 10 -0.54 7.69 23.29
C ALA A 10 -1.23 8.07 21.96
N ILE A 11 -1.40 7.12 21.05
CA ILE A 11 -2.13 7.31 19.79
C ILE A 11 -3.60 7.59 20.05
N GLN A 12 -4.26 6.80 20.90
CA GLN A 12 -5.64 7.01 21.29
C GLN A 12 -5.84 8.40 21.90
N ASP A 13 -4.98 8.82 22.82
CA ASP A 13 -5.05 10.12 23.47
C ASP A 13 -4.88 11.27 22.47
N ARG A 14 -3.98 11.10 21.48
CA ARG A 14 -3.81 12.05 20.37
C ARG A 14 -5.07 12.15 19.51
N ILE A 15 -5.72 11.02 19.19
CA ILE A 15 -6.97 10.99 18.40
C ILE A 15 -8.11 11.66 19.19
N VAL A 16 -8.25 11.34 20.47
CA VAL A 16 -9.28 11.93 21.34
C VAL A 16 -9.09 13.44 21.46
N LYS A 17 -7.85 13.89 21.65
CA LYS A 17 -7.54 15.33 21.67
C LYS A 17 -7.93 15.99 20.35
N PHE A 18 -7.52 15.42 19.22
CA PHE A 18 -7.87 15.94 17.90
C PHE A 18 -9.38 16.02 17.68
N ALA A 19 -10.13 14.98 18.08
CA ALA A 19 -11.58 14.97 17.96
C ALA A 19 -12.26 16.03 18.84
N LYS A 20 -11.77 16.25 20.06
CA LYS A 20 -12.28 17.27 21.00
C LYS A 20 -12.07 18.70 20.51
N GLU A 21 -11.12 18.96 19.62
CA GLU A 21 -10.94 20.28 19.01
C GLU A 21 -12.08 20.66 18.04
N GLY A 22 -12.95 19.72 17.66
CA GLY A 22 -14.11 19.95 16.78
C GLY A 22 -13.77 20.18 15.30
N ARG A 23 -12.50 20.39 14.97
CA ARG A 23 -12.00 20.57 13.59
C ARG A 23 -11.52 19.24 13.02
N LEU A 24 -12.48 18.36 12.70
CA LEU A 24 -12.20 16.97 12.29
C LEU A 24 -11.50 16.83 10.94
N GLY A 25 -11.43 17.88 10.12
CA GLY A 25 -10.75 17.87 8.82
C GLY A 25 -11.27 16.75 7.92
N ILE A 26 -10.36 15.89 7.45
CA ILE A 26 -10.69 14.73 6.60
C ILE A 26 -11.60 13.69 7.27
N PHE A 27 -11.80 13.77 8.59
CA PHE A 27 -12.68 12.87 9.34
C PHE A 27 -14.07 13.48 9.61
N GLY A 28 -14.30 14.74 9.23
CA GLY A 28 -15.61 15.38 9.33
C GLY A 28 -16.63 14.76 8.37
N ASN A 29 -17.88 14.61 8.80
CA ASN A 29 -18.97 14.00 8.03
C ASN A 29 -18.67 12.60 7.44
N GLY A 30 -17.77 11.84 8.09
CA GLY A 30 -17.54 10.45 7.73
C GLY A 30 -18.72 9.53 8.11
N TYR A 31 -18.76 8.34 7.52
CA TYR A 31 -19.80 7.33 7.75
C TYR A 31 -19.68 6.61 9.11
N TRP A 32 -19.14 7.27 10.14
CA TRP A 32 -18.85 6.67 11.45
C TRP A 32 -20.13 6.10 12.09
N GLY A 33 -20.05 4.87 12.59
CA GLY A 33 -21.21 4.14 13.14
C GLY A 33 -22.09 3.44 12.09
N ASN A 34 -21.74 3.48 10.81
CA ASN A 34 -22.42 2.69 9.78
C ASN A 34 -22.34 1.18 10.11
N LYS A 35 -23.46 0.46 9.92
CA LYS A 35 -23.57 -0.99 10.18
C LYS A 35 -22.60 -1.83 9.36
N GLY A 36 -22.12 -1.30 8.23
CA GLY A 36 -21.09 -1.91 7.42
C GLY A 36 -19.71 -1.93 8.08
N TYR A 37 -19.42 -1.11 9.11
CA TYR A 37 -18.15 -1.20 9.81
C TYR A 37 -18.15 -2.36 10.82
N LYS A 38 -17.32 -3.36 10.57
CA LYS A 38 -17.30 -4.64 11.31
C LYS A 38 -16.11 -4.82 12.26
N LEU A 39 -15.10 -3.95 12.17
CA LEU A 39 -13.92 -4.05 13.03
C LEU A 39 -14.27 -3.67 14.47
N THR A 40 -13.70 -4.39 15.44
CA THR A 40 -13.82 -4.03 16.86
C THR A 40 -13.10 -2.71 17.16
N PRO A 41 -13.38 -2.03 18.29
CA PRO A 41 -12.65 -0.83 18.69
C PRO A 41 -11.12 -1.03 18.75
N GLU A 42 -10.65 -2.18 19.21
CA GLU A 42 -9.22 -2.53 19.29
C GLU A 42 -8.61 -2.67 17.90
N GLN A 43 -9.30 -3.37 16.99
CA GLN A 43 -8.88 -3.53 15.60
C GLN A 43 -8.84 -2.18 14.87
N ASN A 44 -9.82 -1.30 15.10
CA ASN A 44 -9.81 0.05 14.58
C ASN A 44 -8.61 0.86 15.11
N LEU A 45 -8.29 0.75 16.41
CA LEU A 45 -7.14 1.45 16.98
C LEU A 45 -5.82 0.96 16.38
N ILE A 46 -5.66 -0.35 16.15
CA ILE A 46 -4.51 -0.92 15.44
C ILE A 46 -4.43 -0.34 14.02
N GLY A 47 -5.54 -0.38 13.27
CA GLY A 47 -5.60 0.15 11.91
C GLY A 47 -5.26 1.63 11.82
N VAL A 48 -5.76 2.46 12.73
CA VAL A 48 -5.43 3.90 12.77
C VAL A 48 -3.97 4.13 13.16
N ALA A 49 -3.44 3.35 14.11
CA ALA A 49 -2.03 3.44 14.49
C ALA A 49 -1.10 3.16 13.30
N HIS A 50 -1.37 2.08 12.55
CA HIS A 50 -0.62 1.75 11.34
C HIS A 50 -0.88 2.73 10.19
N TYR A 51 -2.10 3.27 10.03
CA TYR A 51 -2.40 4.33 9.07
C TYR A 51 -1.51 5.55 9.29
N LEU A 52 -1.44 6.06 10.52
CA LEU A 52 -0.60 7.21 10.86
C LEU A 52 0.88 6.90 10.63
N LYS A 53 1.34 5.69 10.95
CA LYS A 53 2.72 5.28 10.67
C LYS A 53 3.00 5.14 9.18
N GLY A 54 2.03 4.68 8.40
CA GLY A 54 2.12 4.54 6.95
C GLY A 54 2.43 5.87 6.25
N LEU A 55 1.90 6.98 6.77
CA LEU A 55 2.20 8.34 6.27
C LEU A 55 3.69 8.71 6.41
N ASP A 56 4.39 8.20 7.42
CA ASP A 56 5.85 8.39 7.55
C ASP A 56 6.62 7.41 6.66
N VAL A 57 6.17 6.16 6.58
CA VAL A 57 6.84 5.10 5.81
C VAL A 57 6.80 5.38 4.31
N GLN A 58 5.69 5.89 3.76
CA GLN A 58 5.60 6.26 2.35
C GLN A 58 6.60 7.37 1.96
N ARG A 59 6.90 8.28 2.90
CA ARG A 59 7.95 9.30 2.70
C ARG A 59 9.33 8.67 2.63
N ARG A 60 9.60 7.62 3.42
CA ARG A 60 10.86 6.85 3.36
C ARG A 60 11.02 6.14 2.03
N MET A 61 9.95 5.51 1.52
CA MET A 61 9.92 4.90 0.18
C MET A 61 10.20 5.95 -0.91
N SER A 62 9.61 7.15 -0.82
CA SER A 62 9.89 8.24 -1.76
C SER A 62 11.35 8.71 -1.76
N LYS A 63 12.07 8.59 -0.64
CA LYS A 63 13.51 8.90 -0.59
C LYS A 63 14.34 7.89 -1.37
N MET A 64 13.96 6.61 -1.37
CA MET A 64 14.63 5.60 -2.18
C MET A 64 14.59 5.97 -3.66
N HIS A 65 13.45 6.47 -4.12
CA HIS A 65 13.29 6.99 -5.48
C HIS A 65 14.21 8.19 -5.75
N ALA A 66 14.28 9.14 -4.80
CA ALA A 66 15.11 10.33 -4.94
C ALA A 66 16.62 10.03 -4.95
N LEU A 67 17.09 8.95 -4.30
CA LEU A 67 18.51 8.58 -4.29
C LEU A 67 19.07 8.34 -5.69
N PHE A 68 18.29 7.69 -6.56
CA PHE A 68 18.70 7.39 -7.94
C PHE A 68 17.92 8.18 -8.98
N GLY A 69 16.88 8.93 -8.59
CA GLY A 69 15.98 9.68 -9.47
C GLY A 69 16.07 11.20 -9.31
N GLY A 70 16.84 11.69 -8.34
CA GLY A 70 16.98 13.11 -7.99
C GLY A 70 15.79 13.69 -7.21
N LYS A 71 14.56 13.24 -7.50
CA LYS A 71 13.33 13.68 -6.82
C LYS A 71 12.24 12.60 -6.84
N SER A 72 11.24 12.79 -5.97
CA SER A 72 9.97 12.06 -5.97
C SER A 72 8.84 13.02 -5.57
N PRO A 73 7.70 13.05 -6.29
CA PRO A 73 7.38 12.29 -7.51
C PRO A 73 8.15 12.76 -8.76
N HIS A 74 8.04 12.00 -9.86
CA HIS A 74 8.63 12.27 -11.19
C HIS A 74 10.17 12.28 -11.24
N PRO A 75 10.83 11.11 -11.15
CA PRO A 75 12.29 11.03 -11.27
C PRO A 75 12.73 11.54 -12.64
N GLN A 76 13.96 12.03 -12.72
CA GLN A 76 14.54 12.54 -13.98
C GLN A 76 15.79 11.76 -14.41
N SER A 77 16.05 10.62 -13.76
CA SER A 77 17.24 9.83 -14.06
C SER A 77 17.09 8.89 -15.24
N ILE A 78 15.87 8.55 -15.65
CA ILE A 78 15.62 7.64 -16.78
C ILE A 78 15.81 8.39 -18.08
N VAL A 79 16.64 7.84 -18.97
CA VAL A 79 16.89 8.37 -20.31
C VAL A 79 16.89 7.23 -21.33
N VAL A 80 16.75 7.56 -22.62
CA VAL A 80 16.93 6.55 -23.67
C VAL A 80 18.34 5.99 -23.57
N GLY A 81 18.45 4.67 -23.41
CA GLY A 81 19.72 3.96 -23.26
C GLY A 81 20.17 3.68 -21.81
N GLY A 82 19.44 4.12 -20.79
CA GLY A 82 19.73 3.75 -19.40
C GLY A 82 19.33 4.81 -18.37
N VAL A 83 20.24 5.11 -17.44
CA VAL A 83 20.03 6.08 -16.36
C VAL A 83 21.20 7.07 -16.21
N THR A 84 20.91 8.28 -15.72
CA THR A 84 21.92 9.33 -15.52
C THR A 84 22.62 9.28 -14.16
N CYS A 85 22.12 8.50 -13.20
CA CYS A 85 22.59 8.45 -11.81
C CYS A 85 23.80 7.50 -11.59
N VAL A 86 24.72 7.42 -12.56
CA VAL A 86 25.86 6.49 -12.53
C VAL A 86 26.75 6.69 -11.30
N GLN A 87 27.03 7.94 -10.93
CA GLN A 87 27.85 8.26 -9.75
C GLN A 87 27.18 7.84 -8.44
N ASP A 88 25.85 7.96 -8.33
CA ASP A 88 25.13 7.53 -7.14
C ASP A 88 25.07 6.00 -7.04
N ILE A 89 24.94 5.29 -8.16
CA ILE A 89 24.99 3.81 -8.21
C ILE A 89 26.36 3.30 -7.76
N GLN A 90 27.44 3.96 -8.18
CA GLN A 90 28.81 3.59 -7.81
C GLN A 90 29.19 3.98 -6.38
N ASN A 91 28.36 4.76 -5.69
CA ASN A 91 28.63 5.24 -4.34
C ASN A 91 28.14 4.23 -3.28
N PRO A 92 29.03 3.57 -2.52
CA PRO A 92 28.63 2.57 -1.53
C PRO A 92 27.72 3.13 -0.42
N ALA A 93 27.88 4.41 -0.06
CA ALA A 93 27.04 5.04 0.94
C ALA A 93 25.59 5.23 0.45
N ARG A 94 25.39 5.52 -0.84
CA ARG A 94 24.06 5.59 -1.46
C ARG A 94 23.38 4.23 -1.49
N ILE A 95 24.12 3.19 -1.88
CA ILE A 95 23.62 1.81 -1.87
C ILE A 95 23.25 1.37 -0.45
N ALA A 96 24.11 1.63 0.54
CA ALA A 96 23.85 1.28 1.94
C ALA A 96 22.59 1.98 2.48
N LEU A 97 22.42 3.27 2.19
CA LEU A 97 21.22 4.02 2.58
C LEU A 97 19.96 3.49 1.90
N PHE A 98 20.03 3.12 0.61
CA PHE A 98 18.90 2.50 -0.08
C PHE A 98 18.50 1.18 0.59
N GLN A 99 19.48 0.32 0.91
CA GLN A 99 19.23 -0.95 1.57
C GLN A 99 18.64 -0.79 2.97
N GLU A 100 19.08 0.22 3.74
CA GLU A 100 18.51 0.54 5.04
C GLU A 100 17.04 0.92 4.91
N LEU A 101 16.72 1.86 4.02
CA LEU A 101 15.34 2.30 3.75
C LEU A 101 14.48 1.13 3.24
N LEU A 102 15.01 0.29 2.36
CA LEU A 102 14.33 -0.89 1.86
C LEU A 102 14.03 -1.89 2.99
N ARG A 103 14.98 -2.14 3.90
CA ARG A 103 14.75 -3.01 5.07
C ARG A 103 13.68 -2.42 5.99
N GLU A 104 13.77 -1.14 6.34
CA GLU A 104 12.79 -0.45 7.20
C GLU A 104 11.37 -0.52 6.61
N THR A 105 11.25 -0.27 5.31
CA THR A 105 9.95 -0.25 4.62
C THR A 105 9.38 -1.65 4.42
N ASN A 106 10.21 -2.63 4.04
CA ASN A 106 9.79 -4.04 3.96
C ASN A 106 9.34 -4.59 5.30
N ASP A 107 10.02 -4.18 6.37
CA ASP A 107 9.67 -4.57 7.72
C ASP A 107 8.27 -4.07 8.14
N PHE A 108 7.94 -2.81 7.79
CA PHE A 108 6.58 -2.30 7.95
C PHE A 108 5.57 -3.06 7.09
N VAL A 109 5.88 -3.33 5.81
CA VAL A 109 4.99 -4.09 4.92
C VAL A 109 4.66 -5.46 5.50
N LYS A 110 5.68 -6.20 5.96
CA LYS A 110 5.52 -7.55 6.48
C LYS A 110 4.87 -7.60 7.87
N ARG A 111 5.13 -6.62 8.74
CA ARG A 111 4.72 -6.66 10.17
C ARG A 111 3.58 -5.70 10.55
N ALA A 112 3.07 -4.90 9.62
CA ALA A 112 1.89 -4.06 9.79
C ALA A 112 0.93 -4.23 8.62
N TYR A 113 1.35 -3.86 7.41
CA TYR A 113 0.45 -3.80 6.25
C TYR A 113 -0.19 -5.16 5.92
N LEU A 114 0.60 -6.22 5.75
CA LEU A 114 0.05 -7.56 5.45
C LEU A 114 -0.87 -8.10 6.57
N PRO A 115 -0.50 -8.02 7.87
CA PRO A 115 -1.41 -8.33 8.97
C PRO A 115 -2.70 -7.52 8.98
N ASP A 116 -2.65 -6.22 8.66
CA ASP A 116 -3.84 -5.35 8.61
C ASP A 116 -4.78 -5.76 7.47
N ILE A 117 -4.21 -6.11 6.30
CA ILE A 117 -4.97 -6.67 5.18
C ILE A 117 -5.60 -8.00 5.57
N TYR A 118 -4.89 -8.87 6.27
CA TYR A 118 -5.44 -10.13 6.75
C TYR A 118 -6.59 -9.92 7.76
N MET A 119 -6.41 -9.00 8.71
CA MET A 119 -7.43 -8.62 9.69
C MET A 119 -8.70 -8.10 8.99
N ALA A 120 -8.56 -7.14 8.08
CA ALA A 120 -9.68 -6.59 7.32
C ALA A 120 -10.31 -7.65 6.41
N GLY A 121 -9.51 -8.37 5.63
CA GLY A 121 -9.98 -9.43 4.74
C GLY A 121 -10.80 -10.48 5.46
N THR A 122 -10.40 -10.86 6.68
CA THR A 122 -11.17 -11.80 7.52
C THR A 122 -12.48 -11.19 8.01
N ALA A 123 -12.46 -9.96 8.51
CA ALA A 123 -13.67 -9.29 9.03
C ALA A 123 -14.74 -9.03 7.96
N TYR A 124 -14.32 -8.84 6.71
CA TYR A 124 -15.18 -8.50 5.58
C TYR A 124 -15.37 -9.63 4.56
N ALA A 125 -14.85 -10.84 4.83
CA ALA A 125 -14.86 -11.97 3.88
C ALA A 125 -16.26 -12.31 3.34
N ALA A 126 -17.28 -12.29 4.20
CA ALA A 126 -18.65 -12.62 3.81
C ALA A 126 -19.24 -11.62 2.80
N GLU A 127 -18.92 -10.32 2.93
CA GLU A 127 -19.37 -9.30 1.96
C GLU A 127 -18.59 -9.41 0.65
N ALA A 128 -17.29 -9.66 0.73
CA ALA A 128 -16.44 -9.82 -0.46
C ALA A 128 -16.85 -11.01 -1.33
N THR A 129 -17.45 -12.05 -0.73
CA THR A 129 -17.85 -13.30 -1.39
C THR A 129 -19.36 -13.42 -1.59
N ASP A 130 -20.14 -12.38 -1.28
CA ASP A 130 -21.59 -12.40 -1.42
C ASP A 130 -21.98 -12.41 -2.91
N ALA A 131 -22.41 -13.58 -3.40
CA ALA A 131 -22.85 -13.80 -4.78
C ALA A 131 -24.06 -12.91 -5.15
N SER A 132 -24.87 -12.47 -4.18
CA SER A 132 -26.02 -11.60 -4.42
C SER A 132 -25.62 -10.16 -4.76
N GLN A 133 -24.39 -9.75 -4.40
CA GLN A 133 -23.81 -8.45 -4.74
C GLN A 133 -23.10 -8.47 -6.11
N SER A 134 -23.35 -9.49 -6.94
CA SER A 134 -22.80 -9.55 -8.29
C SER A 134 -23.32 -8.42 -9.17
N PHE A 135 -22.42 -7.83 -9.97
CA PHE A 135 -22.80 -6.83 -10.97
C PHE A 135 -23.84 -7.43 -11.92
N HIS A 136 -25.05 -6.87 -11.94
CA HIS A 136 -26.12 -7.29 -12.85
C HIS A 136 -25.72 -6.95 -14.29
N GLY A 137 -25.37 -7.97 -15.07
CA GLY A 137 -25.11 -7.82 -16.50
C GLY A 137 -26.31 -7.20 -17.20
N THR A 138 -26.12 -6.04 -17.83
CA THR A 138 -27.13 -5.50 -18.75
C THR A 138 -27.16 -6.34 -20.03
N LYS A 139 -28.33 -6.48 -20.66
CA LYS A 139 -28.60 -7.33 -21.85
C LYS A 139 -27.64 -7.12 -23.05
N HIS A 140 -26.74 -6.14 -23.01
CA HIS A 140 -25.80 -5.78 -24.08
C HIS A 140 -24.32 -6.09 -23.77
N LYS A 141 -23.99 -6.63 -22.59
CA LYS A 141 -22.66 -7.19 -22.29
C LYS A 141 -22.87 -8.57 -21.69
N GLY A 142 -22.68 -9.63 -22.48
CA GLY A 142 -22.93 -11.00 -22.05
C GLY A 142 -22.24 -11.31 -20.72
N THR A 143 -22.99 -11.88 -19.77
CA THR A 143 -22.67 -12.71 -18.58
C THR A 143 -21.37 -12.52 -17.78
N LEU A 144 -20.49 -11.58 -18.12
CA LEU A 144 -19.22 -11.34 -17.45
C LEU A 144 -19.49 -10.72 -16.08
N GLY A 145 -19.43 -11.54 -15.04
CA GLY A 145 -19.64 -11.13 -13.65
C GLY A 145 -20.93 -11.65 -13.00
N GLU A 146 -21.73 -12.46 -13.70
CA GLU A 146 -22.89 -13.11 -13.10
C GLU A 146 -22.43 -14.21 -12.13
N GLY A 147 -22.93 -14.18 -10.88
CA GLY A 147 -22.65 -15.22 -9.87
C GLY A 147 -21.28 -15.15 -9.19
N VAL A 148 -20.40 -14.19 -9.53
CA VAL A 148 -19.08 -14.02 -8.89
C VAL A 148 -19.08 -13.05 -7.69
N GLY A 149 -20.28 -12.61 -7.27
CA GLY A 149 -20.47 -11.65 -6.18
C GLY A 149 -19.81 -10.30 -6.41
N GLY A 150 -19.52 -9.58 -5.34
CA GLY A 150 -18.81 -8.28 -5.37
C GLY A 150 -17.41 -8.29 -6.01
N SER A 151 -16.93 -9.44 -6.47
CA SER A 151 -15.61 -9.65 -7.11
C SER A 151 -15.51 -9.05 -8.51
N GLY A 152 -16.65 -8.85 -9.19
CA GLY A 152 -16.70 -8.32 -10.55
C GLY A 152 -16.00 -9.20 -11.61
N GLY A 153 -15.89 -8.69 -12.83
CA GLY A 153 -15.37 -9.46 -13.97
C GLY A 153 -13.85 -9.74 -13.95
N GLY A 154 -13.09 -9.07 -13.08
CA GLY A 154 -11.63 -9.22 -13.00
C GLY A 154 -11.15 -10.59 -12.53
N LEU A 155 -12.00 -11.34 -11.82
CA LEU A 155 -11.72 -12.73 -11.45
C LEU A 155 -11.81 -13.69 -12.65
N LEU A 156 -12.71 -13.39 -13.59
CA LEU A 156 -13.00 -14.25 -14.75
C LEU A 156 -12.08 -13.95 -15.94
N SER A 157 -11.66 -12.70 -16.07
CA SER A 157 -10.84 -12.25 -17.19
C SER A 157 -9.82 -11.24 -16.70
N TYR A 158 -8.57 -11.67 -16.64
CA TYR A 158 -7.43 -10.83 -16.27
C TYR A 158 -6.36 -10.89 -17.36
N MET A 159 -5.56 -9.83 -17.44
CA MET A 159 -4.43 -9.73 -18.35
C MET A 159 -3.24 -9.13 -17.60
N SER A 160 -2.05 -9.71 -17.81
CA SER A 160 -0.78 -9.17 -17.32
C SER A 160 0.24 -9.29 -18.44
N TYR A 161 0.97 -8.19 -18.71
CA TYR A 161 2.10 -8.20 -19.64
C TYR A 161 3.38 -8.76 -18.99
N GLY A 162 3.39 -8.91 -17.65
CA GLY A 162 4.61 -9.12 -16.87
C GLY A 162 5.39 -7.83 -16.64
N ASP A 163 6.32 -7.86 -15.68
CA ASP A 163 7.23 -6.76 -15.33
C ASP A 163 8.52 -7.34 -14.73
N PHE A 164 9.49 -6.48 -14.36
CA PHE A 164 10.76 -6.84 -13.72
C PHE A 164 11.56 -7.91 -14.46
N ARG A 165 12.03 -7.58 -15.68
CA ARG A 165 13.00 -8.42 -16.40
C ARG A 165 14.26 -8.61 -15.54
N LEU A 166 14.61 -9.87 -15.25
CA LEU A 166 15.77 -10.21 -14.42
C LEU A 166 17.08 -10.20 -15.23
N ASP A 167 16.98 -10.44 -16.54
CA ASP A 167 18.09 -10.38 -17.47
C ASP A 167 18.01 -9.10 -18.31
N ASP A 168 19.16 -8.48 -18.56
CA ASP A 168 19.26 -7.44 -19.57
C ASP A 168 19.02 -8.03 -20.96
N THR A 169 18.40 -7.26 -21.86
CA THR A 169 18.23 -7.69 -23.25
C THR A 169 19.59 -7.99 -23.89
N GLY A 170 19.68 -8.97 -24.79
CA GLY A 170 20.93 -9.37 -25.47
C GLY A 170 21.69 -8.28 -26.24
N PHE A 171 21.18 -7.04 -26.28
CA PHE A 171 21.90 -5.85 -26.71
C PHE A 171 23.01 -5.42 -25.71
N TYR A 172 22.81 -5.67 -24.42
CA TYR A 172 23.75 -5.32 -23.36
C TYR A 172 24.35 -6.62 -22.82
N LYS A 173 25.61 -6.89 -23.13
CA LYS A 173 26.37 -8.01 -22.56
C LYS A 173 26.80 -7.66 -21.12
N SER A 174 25.85 -7.40 -20.23
CA SER A 174 26.15 -7.26 -18.81
C SER A 174 26.34 -8.66 -18.21
N ALA A 175 27.37 -8.82 -17.39
CA ALA A 175 27.52 -10.00 -16.56
C ALA A 175 26.72 -9.77 -15.27
N LEU A 176 25.90 -10.74 -14.88
CA LEU A 176 25.35 -10.78 -13.53
C LEU A 176 26.53 -11.00 -12.56
N PHE A 177 26.53 -10.23 -11.47
CA PHE A 177 27.51 -10.29 -10.38
C PHE A 177 27.37 -11.56 -9.53
#